data_AF-A0A6C0CRZ7-F1
#
_entry.id   AF-A0A6C0CRZ7-F1
#
_cell.length_a   1.000
_cell.length_b   1.000
_cell.length_c   1.000
_cell.angle_alpha   90.00
_cell.angle_beta   90.00
_cell.angle_gamma   90.00
#
_symmetry.space_group_name_H-M   'P 1'
#
loop_
_entity.id
_entity.type
_entity.pdbx_description
1 polymer ?
#
loop_
_entity_poly.entity_id
_entity_poly.type
_entity_poly.pdbx_seq_one_letter_code
_entity_poly.pdbx_strand_id
1 'polypeptide(L)'
;MGLFTKVSLNDITDRLFYKDNGQIFVSIIFGFALALLFQKVCKDRKCLIITAPDTKEITSNIHEFEGECYHYTTKAVHCPEDTSKVIKSV
;
A
#
# COMPACT_ATOMS: atom_id res chain seq x y z
N MET A 1 -16.23 20.54 -21.99
CA MET A 1 -17.04 19.39 -22.46
C MET A 1 -17.31 19.59 -23.94
N GLY A 2 -16.61 18.87 -24.84
CA GLY A 2 -16.85 19.06 -26.28
C GLY A 2 -15.75 18.72 -27.30
N LEU A 3 -14.59 18.15 -26.92
CA LEU A 3 -13.50 17.91 -27.90
C LEU A 3 -13.43 16.48 -28.48
N PHE A 4 -14.33 15.57 -28.10
CA PHE A 4 -14.21 14.14 -28.43
C PHE A 4 -15.06 13.66 -29.63
N THR A 5 -15.88 14.50 -30.26
CA THR A 5 -16.89 14.03 -31.24
C THR A 5 -16.47 14.10 -32.71
N LYS A 6 -15.24 14.54 -33.04
CA LYS A 6 -14.72 14.54 -34.42
C LYS A 6 -13.28 14.03 -34.48
N VAL A 7 -13.06 12.82 -34.00
CA VAL A 7 -11.74 12.16 -34.12
C VAL A 7 -11.92 10.83 -34.87
N SER A 8 -11.40 10.78 -36.10
CA SER A 8 -11.43 9.57 -36.93
C SER A 8 -10.30 8.65 -36.48
N LEU A 9 -10.62 7.37 -36.16
CA LEU A 9 -9.71 6.42 -35.52
C LEU A 9 -8.34 6.29 -36.23
N ASN A 10 -8.34 6.41 -37.56
CA ASN A 10 -7.13 6.25 -38.38
C ASN A 10 -6.12 7.39 -38.17
N ASP A 11 -6.60 8.64 -38.08
CA ASP A 11 -5.74 9.82 -37.85
C ASP A 11 -5.13 9.81 -36.42
N ILE A 12 -5.80 9.16 -35.46
CA ILE A 12 -5.27 8.97 -34.10
C ILE A 12 -4.12 7.97 -34.10
N THR A 13 -4.31 6.85 -34.79
CA THR A 13 -3.37 5.72 -34.77
C THR A 13 -2.05 6.14 -35.40
N ASP A 14 -2.11 6.87 -36.52
CA ASP A 14 -0.92 7.41 -37.19
C ASP A 14 -0.18 8.44 -36.32
N ARG A 15 -0.89 9.28 -35.56
CA ARG A 15 -0.25 10.29 -34.70
C ARG A 15 0.31 9.74 -33.40
N LEU A 16 -0.26 8.66 -32.87
CA LEU A 16 0.20 8.04 -31.63
C LEU A 16 1.32 7.02 -31.85
N PHE A 17 1.26 6.22 -32.92
CA PHE A 17 2.25 5.15 -33.15
C PHE A 17 3.33 5.52 -34.17
N TYR A 18 3.04 6.38 -35.14
CA TYR A 18 3.97 6.68 -36.24
C TYR A 18 4.78 7.97 -36.04
N LYS A 19 4.49 8.73 -34.97
CA LYS A 19 5.19 9.97 -34.62
C LYS A 19 6.06 9.75 -33.39
N ASP A 20 7.33 10.17 -33.45
CA ASP A 20 8.32 9.95 -32.38
C ASP A 20 7.82 10.42 -30.99
N ASN A 21 7.19 11.59 -30.95
CA ASN A 21 6.63 12.14 -29.71
C ASN A 21 5.39 11.37 -29.21
N GLY A 22 4.62 10.78 -30.13
CA GLY A 22 3.44 9.97 -29.82
C GLY A 22 3.85 8.64 -29.17
N GLN A 23 4.89 8.00 -29.71
CA GLN A 23 5.39 6.72 -29.20
C GLN A 23 5.89 6.84 -27.75
N ILE A 24 6.57 7.93 -27.42
CA ILE A 24 7.03 8.22 -26.05
C ILE A 24 5.83 8.37 -25.10
N PHE A 25 4.80 9.12 -25.52
CA PHE A 25 3.62 9.36 -24.70
C PHE A 25 2.83 8.07 -24.41
N VAL A 26 2.68 7.22 -25.43
CA VAL A 26 2.02 5.91 -25.29
C VAL A 26 2.81 4.99 -24.36
N SER A 27 4.14 4.96 -24.47
CA SER A 27 5.01 4.16 -23.60
C SER A 27 4.85 4.54 -22.11
N ILE A 28 4.81 5.85 -21.82
CA ILE A 28 4.60 6.37 -20.46
C ILE A 28 3.24 5.95 -19.92
N ILE A 29 2.16 6.11 -20.70
CA ILE A 29 0.80 5.72 -20.28
C ILE A 29 0.71 4.23 -20.00
N PHE A 30 1.29 3.38 -20.86
CA PHE A 30 1.30 1.94 -20.64
C PHE A 30 2.13 1.54 -19.41
N GLY A 31 3.26 2.20 -19.18
CA GLY A 31 4.06 2.00 -17.97
C GLY A 31 3.27 2.35 -16.69
N PHE A 32 2.56 3.47 -16.69
CA PHE A 32 1.69 3.85 -15.58
C PHE A 32 0.49 2.91 -15.42
N ALA A 33 -0.15 2.50 -16.51
CA ALA A 33 -1.27 1.57 -16.48
C ALA A 33 -0.85 0.22 -15.86
N LEU A 34 0.30 -0.32 -16.26
CA LEU A 34 0.85 -1.55 -15.67
C LEU A 34 1.22 -1.37 -14.20
N ALA A 35 1.83 -0.25 -13.83
CA ALA A 35 2.18 0.05 -12.44
C ALA A 35 0.94 0.07 -11.52
N LEU A 36 -0.18 0.63 -12.02
CA LEU A 36 -1.44 0.68 -11.29
C LEU A 36 -2.10 -0.71 -11.15
N LEU A 37 -1.91 -1.62 -12.11
CA LEU A 37 -2.41 -2.99 -12.01
C LEU A 37 -1.69 -3.82 -10.93
N PHE A 38 -0.41 -3.52 -10.66
CA PHE A 38 0.37 -4.22 -9.63
C PHE A 38 0.25 -3.61 -8.23
N GLN A 39 -0.45 -2.49 -8.08
CA GLN A 39 -0.78 -1.97 -6.76
C GLN A 39 -1.70 -2.99 -6.08
N LYS A 40 -1.24 -3.58 -4.96
CA LYS A 40 -2.09 -4.40 -4.11
C LYS A 40 -3.35 -3.59 -3.77
N VAL A 41 -4.48 -3.97 -4.36
CA VAL A 41 -5.79 -3.46 -3.97
C VAL A 41 -6.12 -4.11 -2.63
N CYS A 42 -5.57 -3.54 -1.56
CA CYS A 42 -5.85 -3.93 -0.20
C CYS A 42 -7.35 -3.73 0.05
N LYS A 43 -8.11 -4.82 -0.02
CA LYS A 43 -9.50 -4.82 0.40
C LYS A 43 -9.50 -4.91 1.92
N ASP A 44 -9.87 -3.80 2.56
CA ASP A 44 -9.88 -3.63 4.02
C ASP A 44 -8.49 -3.64 4.68
N ARG A 45 -8.44 -3.75 6.02
CA ARG A 45 -7.22 -3.78 6.84
C ARG A 45 -6.34 -5.04 6.65
N LYS A 46 -6.61 -5.87 5.65
CA LYS A 46 -5.91 -7.15 5.39
C LYS A 46 -4.48 -6.98 4.85
N CYS A 47 -4.06 -5.77 4.50
CA CYS A 47 -2.69 -5.48 4.06
C CYS A 47 -1.73 -5.12 5.18
N LEU A 48 -2.22 -4.90 6.40
CA LEU A 48 -1.37 -4.53 7.52
C LEU A 48 -0.95 -5.81 8.26
N ILE A 49 0.25 -6.29 8.00
CA ILE A 49 0.86 -7.38 8.79
C ILE A 49 1.47 -6.72 10.02
N ILE A 50 0.74 -6.74 11.15
CA ILE A 50 1.27 -6.28 12.43
C ILE A 50 2.12 -7.41 13.00
N THR A 51 3.43 -7.31 12.84
CA THR A 51 4.39 -8.24 13.46
C THR A 51 4.71 -7.75 14.87
N ALA A 52 4.45 -8.59 15.88
CA ALA A 52 4.83 -8.28 17.25
C ALA A 52 6.37 -8.38 17.41
N PRO A 53 7.00 -7.47 18.18
CA PRO A 53 8.42 -7.57 18.51
C PRO A 53 8.73 -8.82 19.35
N ASP A 54 9.97 -9.31 19.28
CA ASP A 54 10.36 -10.53 19.97
C ASP A 54 10.23 -10.38 21.50
N THR A 55 9.60 -11.38 22.13
CA THR A 55 9.31 -11.38 23.57
C THR A 55 10.55 -11.24 24.46
N LYS A 56 11.73 -11.61 23.96
CA LYS A 56 12.99 -11.54 24.73
C LYS A 56 13.50 -10.11 24.85
N GLU A 57 13.33 -9.27 23.82
CA GLU A 57 13.79 -7.88 23.84
C GLU A 57 12.97 -7.00 24.77
N ILE A 58 11.67 -7.28 24.92
CA ILE A 58 10.77 -6.52 25.81
C ILE A 58 11.05 -6.86 27.29
N THR A 59 11.45 -8.10 27.57
CA THR A 59 11.65 -8.56 28.95
C THR A 59 13.04 -8.21 29.49
N SER A 60 14.05 -8.04 28.61
CA SER A 60 15.42 -7.76 29.04
C SER A 60 15.71 -6.27 29.29
N ASN A 61 14.83 -5.37 28.85
CA ASN A 61 15.09 -3.93 28.85
C ASN A 61 14.08 -3.18 29.72
N ILE A 62 14.58 -2.20 30.48
CA ILE A 62 13.76 -1.23 31.21
C ILE A 62 13.41 -0.12 30.22
N HIS A 63 12.12 0.13 30.02
CA HIS A 63 11.65 1.14 29.08
C HIS A 63 11.12 2.35 29.85
N GLU A 64 11.66 3.53 29.54
CA GLU A 64 11.20 4.80 30.09
C GLU A 64 10.00 5.30 29.29
N PHE A 65 8.89 5.58 29.96
CA PHE A 65 7.72 6.22 29.36
C PHE A 65 7.24 7.33 30.30
N GLU A 66 7.13 8.56 29.78
CA GLU A 66 6.72 9.76 30.54
C GLU A 66 7.55 10.01 31.83
N GLY A 67 8.83 9.64 31.83
CA GLY A 67 9.75 9.87 32.96
C GLY A 67 9.72 8.79 34.04
N GLU A 68 8.92 7.74 33.86
CA GLU A 68 8.83 6.60 34.77
C GLU A 68 9.37 5.33 34.08
N CYS A 69 10.12 4.52 34.83
CA CYS A 69 10.78 3.32 34.34
C CYS A 69 9.88 2.09 34.54
N TYR A 70 9.48 1.43 33.46
CA TYR A 70 8.61 0.25 33.50
C TYR A 70 9.35 -1.02 33.06
N HIS A 71 9.20 -2.07 33.86
CA HIS A 71 9.65 -3.42 33.52
C HIS A 71 8.47 -4.24 33.02
N TYR A 72 8.49 -4.60 31.74
CA TYR A 72 7.42 -5.36 31.10
C TYR A 72 7.70 -6.86 31.24
N THR A 73 6.71 -7.60 31.75
CA THR A 73 6.77 -9.06 31.80
C THR A 73 5.85 -9.64 30.74
N THR A 74 6.39 -10.49 29.88
CA THR A 74 5.60 -11.18 28.86
C THR A 74 4.75 -12.26 29.52
N LYS A 75 3.44 -12.24 29.27
CA LYS A 75 2.51 -13.30 29.69
C LYS A 75 1.93 -13.95 28.45
N ALA A 76 2.08 -15.27 28.35
CA ALA A 76 1.42 -16.04 27.31
C ALA A 76 -0.08 -16.04 27.59
N VAL A 77 -0.84 -15.33 26.76
CA VAL A 77 -2.31 -15.34 26.79
C VAL A 77 -2.81 -16.14 25.59
N HIS A 78 -3.94 -16.81 25.78
CA HIS A 78 -4.62 -17.49 24.68
C HIS A 78 -5.13 -16.45 23.68
N CYS A 79 -4.80 -16.61 22.39
CA CYS A 79 -5.29 -15.71 21.35
C CYS A 79 -6.82 -15.82 21.28
N PRO A 80 -7.56 -14.70 21.45
CA PRO A 80 -9.00 -14.74 21.22
C PRO A 80 -9.26 -15.07 19.75
N GLU A 81 -10.17 -16.01 19.50
CA GLU A 81 -10.59 -16.41 18.14
C GLU A 81 -11.25 -15.24 17.38
N ASP A 82 -11.69 -14.21 18.10
CA ASP A 82 -12.32 -13.03 17.55
C ASP A 82 -11.29 -12.03 17.01
N THR A 83 -11.13 -12.05 15.68
CA THR A 83 -10.26 -11.16 14.90
C THR A 83 -10.59 -9.65 15.00
N SER A 84 -11.62 -9.26 15.75
CA SER A 84 -12.01 -7.86 15.95
C SER A 84 -11.16 -7.08 16.98
N LYS A 85 -10.29 -7.77 17.74
CA LYS A 85 -9.34 -7.14 18.68
C LYS A 85 -7.97 -6.83 18.08
N VAL A 86 -7.90 -6.56 16.78
CA VAL A 86 -6.71 -5.91 16.22
C VAL A 86 -6.76 -4.44 16.62
N ILE A 87 -5.92 -4.10 17.59
CA ILE A 87 -5.51 -2.77 18.07
C ILE A 87 -6.20 -1.63 17.31
N LYS A 88 -7.19 -0.97 17.95
CA LYS A 88 -7.54 0.39 17.59
C LYS A 88 -6.31 1.25 17.90
N SER A 89 -5.47 1.49 16.90
CA SER A 89 -4.49 2.56 16.96
C SER A 89 -5.28 3.86 17.09
N VAL A 90 -5.22 4.47 18.27
CA VAL A 90 -5.52 5.89 18.49
C VAL A 90 -4.49 6.71 17.73
#